data_AF-A0A3L7NGV8-F1
#
_entry.id   AF-A0A3L7NGV8-F1
#
_cell.length_a   1.000
_cell.length_b   1.000
_cell.length_c   1.000
_cell.angle_alpha   90.00
_cell.angle_beta   90.00
_cell.angle_gamma   90.00
#
_symmetry.space_group_name_H-M   'P 1'
#
loop_
_entity.id
_entity.type
_entity.pdbx_description
1 polymer ?
#
loop_
_entity_poly.entity_id
_entity_poly.type
_entity_poly.pdbx_seq_one_letter_code
_entity_poly.pdbx_strand_id
1 'polypeptide(L)'
;MTRVHCKASDSRSVLARGTELRLWIGNIFTTFGVLLGCFLASSSLHAEPVGGPTPEDRLIAREEAVGQQFRELEKSLLRLADLLASSDPKRSTLLRKVFERARDLGLEDRLDLIVTQLKDGQLLKAGVSQALSLEELRQLLDLLESGDAQKRLINTKEEVKQYLSKLNKLISRQREVEGETESGADEKRLSDRQDSLANDTEGLSREIGSFAQRLESREGSEKAGAQPPAKTKADENDDASRDDSEPKTENSGNDKDKKSDSSGESDKKEKSGTEKSDDTQKSSAGKNSEEAESKPSEGDPSEGSPSSPKPSESSESPQGESGASESAPQSEPQGDDEASRAQRTRKRLKSAEERMREARKKLDDAKRRDAGQEQQKALEELETARAELEEILRQLREEEVERLLVQLETRLRGMLRIQKAVLAATEKIASDESRLADRETQIEASRISRDQTTVANDAERALAMVRDDGSAVAIAEAIEQVRDDARQVAARLSRTDVSATTQGIQRDIVTGLQEMLSALEKAQRDQQASEKGQSGGRPAEPGEQPLVDKLSELKMIRSLQMRVNTRTKRFSKLLADGKERAEEPELLDALDRLSQRQEKIQQATRDIVVGRTE
;
A
#
# COMPACT_ATOMS: atom_id res chain seq x y z
N MET A 1 46.61 -27.81 17.25
CA MET A 1 46.93 -27.19 18.57
C MET A 1 46.25 -25.82 18.55
N THR A 2 45.56 -25.34 19.58
CA THR A 2 45.59 -25.69 21.03
C THR A 2 44.15 -25.71 21.61
N ARG A 3 43.91 -26.44 22.72
CA ARG A 3 42.60 -26.51 23.41
C ARG A 3 42.55 -25.58 24.64
N VAL A 4 41.41 -24.90 24.85
CA VAL A 4 40.91 -24.46 26.17
C VAL A 4 39.38 -24.61 26.12
N HIS A 5 38.78 -25.69 26.64
CA HIS A 5 38.37 -25.92 28.05
C HIS A 5 37.26 -24.99 28.57
N CYS A 6 36.04 -25.55 28.62
CA CYS A 6 34.95 -25.05 29.45
C CYS A 6 35.24 -25.27 30.94
N LYS A 7 34.60 -24.49 31.81
CA LYS A 7 34.28 -24.92 33.18
C LYS A 7 32.95 -24.30 33.62
N ALA A 8 32.19 -25.04 34.43
CA ALA A 8 30.86 -24.65 34.90
C ALA A 8 30.79 -24.70 36.44
N SER A 9 29.86 -23.91 36.98
CA SER A 9 29.25 -24.02 38.30
C SER A 9 27.91 -23.28 38.23
N ASP A 10 26.76 -23.85 38.60
CA ASP A 10 26.31 -24.14 39.98
C ASP A 10 26.22 -22.87 40.87
N SER A 11 25.16 -22.65 41.66
CA SER A 11 23.87 -23.37 41.80
C SER A 11 22.89 -22.54 42.68
N ARG A 12 21.61 -22.94 42.74
CA ARG A 12 20.65 -22.75 43.87
C ARG A 12 20.42 -21.30 44.39
N SER A 13 19.26 -20.67 44.15
CA SER A 13 17.96 -20.84 44.87
C SER A 13 17.95 -20.44 46.36
N VAL A 14 17.03 -19.55 46.77
CA VAL A 14 16.22 -19.61 48.02
C VAL A 14 15.21 -18.43 48.07
N LEU A 15 14.01 -18.65 48.61
CA LEU A 15 13.07 -17.58 48.99
C LEU A 15 13.16 -17.28 50.49
N ALA A 16 13.10 -16.01 50.91
CA ALA A 16 12.52 -15.60 52.20
C ALA A 16 12.30 -14.08 52.32
N ARG A 17 11.18 -13.73 52.98
CA ARG A 17 10.98 -12.74 54.08
C ARG A 17 12.10 -11.69 54.29
N GLY A 18 11.82 -10.41 54.54
CA GLY A 18 10.59 -9.77 55.03
C GLY A 18 10.73 -9.39 56.52
N THR A 19 10.50 -8.09 56.82
CA THR A 19 10.45 -7.42 58.15
C THR A 19 11.64 -7.58 59.11
N GLU A 20 12.25 -6.46 59.53
CA GLU A 20 12.30 -6.00 60.95
C GLU A 20 13.09 -4.68 61.17
N LEU A 21 13.07 -4.19 62.42
CA LEU A 21 13.85 -3.12 63.07
C LEU A 21 13.46 -1.65 62.82
N ARG A 22 12.50 -1.21 63.66
CA ARG A 22 12.35 0.17 64.15
C ARG A 22 13.49 0.56 65.12
N LEU A 23 13.77 1.86 65.24
CA LEU A 23 14.20 2.60 66.45
C LEU A 23 13.99 4.12 66.13
N TRP A 24 13.79 5.10 67.01
CA TRP A 24 13.86 5.18 68.48
C TRP A 24 12.95 6.32 69.00
N ILE A 25 12.24 6.07 70.11
CA ILE A 25 12.03 6.88 71.34
C ILE A 25 12.55 8.36 71.32
N GLY A 26 11.89 9.39 71.87
CA GLY A 26 10.58 9.50 72.56
C GLY A 26 10.57 10.61 73.66
N ASN A 27 9.38 11.21 73.96
CA ASN A 27 9.01 12.10 75.10
C ASN A 27 9.95 13.23 75.59
N ILE A 28 9.40 14.43 75.88
CA ILE A 28 9.46 15.09 77.22
C ILE A 28 8.61 16.38 77.35
N PHE A 29 7.80 16.41 78.42
CA PHE A 29 7.24 17.53 79.22
C PHE A 29 6.26 18.59 78.67
N THR A 30 5.40 19.03 79.60
CA THR A 30 4.34 20.04 79.50
C THR A 30 4.43 21.04 80.68
N THR A 31 3.64 22.12 80.59
CA THR A 31 3.27 23.09 81.66
C THR A 31 4.29 24.15 82.13
N PHE A 32 4.02 25.41 81.74
CA PHE A 32 4.09 26.71 82.47
C PHE A 32 4.18 27.83 81.40
N GLY A 33 3.50 28.99 81.46
CA GLY A 33 2.49 29.49 82.39
C GLY A 33 1.72 30.67 81.74
N VAL A 34 0.69 31.22 82.40
CA VAL A 34 -0.25 32.21 81.83
C VAL A 34 0.04 33.64 82.31
N LEU A 35 0.09 34.62 81.39
CA LEU A 35 -0.19 36.08 81.55
C LEU A 35 -0.22 36.67 80.11
N LEU A 36 -1.37 37.01 79.53
CA LEU A 36 -2.16 38.24 79.69
C LEU A 36 -1.46 39.52 79.17
N GLY A 37 -1.94 40.06 78.05
CA GLY A 37 -1.53 41.37 77.52
C GLY A 37 -2.03 41.61 76.09
N CYS A 38 -3.03 42.46 75.90
CA CYS A 38 -3.57 42.79 74.58
C CYS A 38 -2.71 43.87 73.89
N PHE A 39 -2.35 43.69 72.62
CA PHE A 39 -2.33 44.79 71.64
C PHE A 39 -2.41 44.26 70.20
N LEU A 40 -3.00 45.05 69.30
CA LEU A 40 -3.19 44.73 67.88
C LEU A 40 -2.09 45.40 67.03
N ALA A 41 -1.36 44.63 66.22
CA ALA A 41 -0.67 45.12 65.01
C ALA A 41 -0.29 43.96 64.08
N SER A 42 -0.31 44.21 62.78
CA SER A 42 -0.09 43.24 61.70
C SER A 42 1.31 42.61 61.69
N SER A 43 1.38 41.29 61.52
CA SER A 43 2.57 40.55 61.10
C SER A 43 2.21 39.58 59.98
N SER A 44 2.74 39.79 58.78
CA SER A 44 2.46 38.94 57.61
C SER A 44 3.16 37.59 57.75
N LEU A 45 2.40 36.51 57.99
CA LEU A 45 2.92 35.16 57.83
C LEU A 45 3.31 34.95 56.36
N HIS A 46 4.60 34.73 56.11
CA HIS A 46 5.04 34.10 54.87
C HIS A 46 4.70 32.62 54.97
N ALA A 47 3.60 32.22 54.31
CA ALA A 47 3.34 30.82 54.04
C ALA A 47 4.13 30.43 52.79
N GLU A 48 5.15 29.58 52.94
CA GLU A 48 5.77 28.95 51.77
C GLU A 48 4.77 27.96 51.15
N PRO A 49 4.48 28.06 49.84
CA PRO A 49 3.57 27.13 49.19
C PRO A 49 4.26 25.78 48.98
N VAL A 50 3.92 24.79 49.80
CA VAL A 50 4.28 23.38 49.58
C VAL A 50 3.41 22.84 48.42
N GLY A 51 3.73 23.29 47.20
CA GLY A 51 3.10 22.87 45.96
C GLY A 51 3.80 21.66 45.36
N GLY A 52 3.05 20.58 45.13
CA GLY A 52 3.47 19.56 44.16
C GLY A 52 3.38 20.13 42.73
N PRO A 53 4.12 19.56 41.75
CA PRO A 53 4.16 20.08 40.39
C PRO A 53 2.76 20.18 39.79
N THR A 54 2.43 21.37 39.30
CA THR A 54 1.13 21.76 38.74
C THR A 54 0.81 20.99 37.46
N PRO A 55 -0.44 21.03 36.95
CA PRO A 55 -0.75 20.47 35.64
C PRO A 55 0.10 21.05 34.51
N GLU A 56 0.52 22.32 34.63
CA GLU A 56 1.35 23.02 33.64
C GLU A 56 2.81 22.55 33.72
N ASP A 57 3.39 22.44 34.92
CA ASP A 57 4.74 21.87 35.12
C ASP A 57 4.84 20.45 34.54
N ARG A 58 3.79 19.64 34.72
CA ARG A 58 3.69 18.27 34.19
C ARG A 58 3.54 18.23 32.66
N LEU A 59 2.98 19.25 32.05
CA LEU A 59 2.88 19.37 30.59
C LEU A 59 4.23 19.80 30.00
N ILE A 60 4.87 20.81 30.59
CA ILE A 60 6.21 21.28 30.22
C ILE A 60 7.22 20.13 30.31
N ALA A 61 7.26 19.40 31.43
CA ALA A 61 8.18 18.27 31.61
C ALA A 61 7.93 17.10 30.64
N ARG A 62 6.71 16.95 30.11
CA ARG A 62 6.41 15.96 29.05
C ARG A 62 6.91 16.42 27.69
N GLU A 63 6.72 17.69 27.34
CA GLU A 63 7.22 18.24 26.08
C GLU A 63 8.76 18.26 26.04
N GLU A 64 9.42 18.58 27.16
CA GLU A 64 10.87 18.45 27.32
C GLU A 64 11.35 17.00 27.11
N ALA A 65 10.61 16.01 27.63
CA ALA A 65 10.91 14.60 27.41
C ALA A 65 10.73 14.19 25.94
N VAL A 66 9.73 14.71 25.23
CA VAL A 66 9.56 14.49 23.78
C VAL A 66 10.73 15.09 23.00
N GLY A 67 11.17 16.31 23.32
CA GLY A 67 12.36 16.93 22.73
C GLY A 67 13.66 16.15 23.01
N GLN A 68 13.78 15.52 24.19
CA GLN A 68 14.92 14.64 24.50
C GLN A 68 14.85 13.33 23.70
N GLN A 69 13.69 12.68 23.64
CA GLN A 69 13.48 11.46 22.85
C GLN A 69 13.73 11.68 21.36
N PHE A 70 13.35 12.84 20.80
CA PHE A 70 13.65 13.19 19.41
C PHE A 70 15.16 13.33 19.15
N ARG A 71 15.90 13.98 20.06
CA ARG A 71 17.37 14.05 20.01
C ARG A 71 18.05 12.69 20.15
N GLU A 72 17.44 11.72 20.81
CA GLU A 72 17.93 10.33 20.85
C GLU A 72 17.60 9.57 19.56
N LEU A 73 16.41 9.79 18.99
CA LEU A 73 16.01 9.26 17.69
C LEU A 73 16.99 9.71 16.59
N GLU A 74 17.30 11.00 16.45
CA GLU A 74 18.28 11.51 15.46
C GLU A 74 19.63 10.79 15.56
N LYS A 75 20.17 10.64 16.77
CA LYS A 75 21.44 9.94 17.03
C LYS A 75 21.35 8.46 16.66
N SER A 76 20.19 7.83 16.90
CA SER A 76 19.96 6.43 16.54
C SER A 76 19.88 6.23 15.02
N LEU A 77 19.22 7.15 14.28
CA LEU A 77 19.11 7.12 12.82
C LEU A 77 20.50 7.18 12.16
N LEU A 78 21.35 8.11 12.59
CA LEU A 78 22.73 8.22 12.11
C LEU A 78 23.56 6.97 12.45
N ARG A 79 23.49 6.48 13.70
CA ARG A 79 24.24 5.29 14.12
C ARG A 79 23.82 4.03 13.35
N LEU A 80 22.53 3.88 13.07
CA LEU A 80 22.00 2.81 12.22
C LEU A 80 22.43 3.00 10.76
N ALA A 81 22.46 4.23 10.25
CA ALA A 81 22.96 4.52 8.91
C ALA A 81 24.44 4.15 8.74
N ASP A 82 25.28 4.41 9.74
CA ASP A 82 26.69 4.02 9.74
C ASP A 82 26.86 2.49 9.76
N LEU A 83 26.12 1.79 10.63
CA LEU A 83 26.14 0.31 10.70
C LEU A 83 25.63 -0.36 9.42
N LEU A 84 24.63 0.24 8.76
CA LEU A 84 24.05 -0.28 7.51
C LEU A 84 24.82 0.13 6.26
N ALA A 85 25.80 1.04 6.33
CA ALA A 85 26.49 1.58 5.16
C ALA A 85 27.16 0.52 4.27
N SER A 86 27.58 -0.62 4.85
CA SER A 86 28.20 -1.75 4.14
C SER A 86 27.25 -2.89 3.80
N SER A 87 26.06 -2.96 4.41
CA SER A 87 25.14 -4.11 4.35
C SER A 87 23.80 -3.78 3.69
N ASP A 88 23.28 -2.56 3.86
CA ASP A 88 22.21 -1.99 3.06
C ASP A 88 22.47 -0.49 2.82
N PRO A 89 23.27 -0.15 1.78
CA PRO A 89 23.61 1.24 1.48
C PRO A 89 22.37 2.05 1.07
N LYS A 90 21.32 1.42 0.50
CA LYS A 90 20.06 2.13 0.20
C LYS A 90 19.39 2.58 1.50
N ARG A 91 19.22 1.68 2.48
CA ARG A 91 18.67 2.00 3.80
C ARG A 91 19.55 2.99 4.57
N SER A 92 20.87 2.88 4.47
CA SER A 92 21.82 3.87 5.01
C SER A 92 21.56 5.28 4.47
N THR A 93 21.45 5.45 3.13
CA THR A 93 21.14 6.77 2.55
C THR A 93 19.75 7.28 2.90
N LEU A 94 18.77 6.39 3.11
CA LEU A 94 17.43 6.78 3.54
C LEU A 94 17.42 7.29 4.99
N LEU A 95 18.07 6.60 5.92
CA LEU A 95 18.21 7.04 7.30
C LEU A 95 18.94 8.40 7.40
N ARG A 96 19.95 8.64 6.56
CA ARG A 96 20.58 9.97 6.44
C ARG A 96 19.63 11.03 5.90
N LYS A 97 18.86 10.74 4.84
CA LYS A 97 17.86 11.66 4.27
C LYS A 97 16.75 12.00 5.28
N VAL A 98 16.33 11.07 6.14
CA VAL A 98 15.35 11.33 7.21
C VAL A 98 15.95 12.28 8.25
N PHE A 99 17.20 12.07 8.67
CA PHE A 99 17.92 12.97 9.58
C PHE A 99 18.16 14.37 8.97
N GLU A 100 18.59 14.44 7.71
CA GLU A 100 18.74 15.69 6.96
C GLU A 100 17.39 16.43 6.88
N ARG A 101 16.31 15.72 6.54
CA ARG A 101 14.95 16.26 6.45
C ARG A 101 14.41 16.77 7.79
N ALA A 102 14.73 16.10 8.90
CA ALA A 102 14.37 16.55 10.25
C ALA A 102 15.01 17.91 10.59
N ARG A 103 16.27 18.08 10.20
CA ARG A 103 17.02 19.33 10.40
C ARG A 103 16.60 20.44 9.44
N ASP A 104 16.32 20.14 8.18
CA ASP A 104 15.75 21.09 7.21
C ASP A 104 14.38 21.65 7.64
N LEU A 105 13.63 20.89 8.45
CA LEU A 105 12.35 21.31 9.03
C LEU A 105 12.49 22.13 10.33
N GLY A 106 13.69 22.15 10.93
CA GLY A 106 13.94 22.80 12.23
C GLY A 106 13.18 22.14 13.37
N LEU A 107 12.99 20.81 13.34
CA LEU A 107 12.07 20.14 14.26
C LEU A 107 12.55 20.16 15.72
N GLU A 108 13.87 20.06 15.94
CA GLU A 108 14.49 20.23 17.27
C GLU A 108 14.21 21.63 17.83
N ASP A 109 14.50 22.68 17.04
CA ASP A 109 14.25 24.08 17.41
C ASP A 109 12.75 24.34 17.70
N ARG A 110 11.85 23.67 16.97
CA ARG A 110 10.40 23.82 17.18
C ARG A 110 9.91 23.12 18.44
N LEU A 111 10.46 21.97 18.81
CA LEU A 111 10.14 21.30 20.08
C LEU A 111 10.61 22.15 21.28
N ASP A 112 11.81 22.72 21.22
CA ASP A 112 12.31 23.64 22.26
C ASP A 112 11.54 24.98 22.29
N LEU A 113 11.02 25.43 21.14
CA LEU A 113 10.11 26.57 21.06
C LEU A 113 8.74 26.27 21.71
N ILE A 114 8.18 25.06 21.56
CA ILE A 114 6.93 24.66 22.23
C ILE A 114 7.14 24.67 23.75
N VAL A 115 8.22 24.06 24.25
CA VAL A 115 8.58 24.09 25.68
C VAL A 115 8.62 25.53 26.21
N THR A 116 9.19 26.46 25.43
CA THR A 116 9.24 27.89 25.76
C THR A 116 7.86 28.53 25.76
N GLN A 117 7.03 28.28 24.73
CA GLN A 117 5.66 28.79 24.64
C GLN A 117 4.75 28.25 25.76
N LEU A 118 4.98 27.03 26.24
CA LEU A 118 4.29 26.48 27.41
C LEU A 118 4.72 27.17 28.72
N LYS A 119 6.03 27.40 28.91
CA LYS A 119 6.57 28.15 30.08
C LYS A 119 6.07 29.59 30.14
N ASP A 120 5.88 30.23 28.99
CA ASP A 120 5.31 31.58 28.88
C ASP A 120 3.77 31.61 29.01
N GLY A 121 3.10 30.47 29.22
CA GLY A 121 1.63 30.37 29.27
C GLY A 121 0.93 30.61 27.91
N GLN A 122 1.67 30.62 26.80
CA GLN A 122 1.18 30.94 25.45
C GLN A 122 0.52 29.73 24.77
N LEU A 123 -0.41 29.07 25.48
CA LEU A 123 -1.02 27.77 25.11
C LEU A 123 -1.57 27.71 23.67
N LEU A 124 -2.16 28.79 23.16
CA LEU A 124 -2.67 28.85 21.78
C LEU A 124 -1.54 28.79 20.73
N LYS A 125 -0.37 29.37 21.01
CA LYS A 125 0.80 29.26 20.12
C LYS A 125 1.44 27.89 20.25
N ALA A 126 1.55 27.37 21.47
CA ALA A 126 2.08 26.03 21.73
C ALA A 126 1.28 24.97 20.94
N GLY A 127 -0.05 25.01 20.99
CA GLY A 127 -0.92 24.10 20.22
C GLY A 127 -0.77 24.20 18.70
N VAL A 128 -0.57 25.40 18.14
CA VAL A 128 -0.28 25.57 16.70
C VAL A 128 1.09 25.01 16.35
N SER A 129 2.11 25.30 17.16
CA SER A 129 3.47 24.78 16.98
C SER A 129 3.50 23.25 17.08
N GLN A 130 2.79 22.65 18.04
CA GLN A 130 2.61 21.20 18.19
C GLN A 130 1.89 20.58 16.98
N ALA A 131 0.81 21.18 16.49
CA ALA A 131 0.09 20.68 15.32
C ALA A 131 0.97 20.64 14.07
N LEU A 132 1.83 21.64 13.86
CA LEU A 132 2.80 21.65 12.77
C LEU A 132 3.91 20.61 12.98
N SER A 133 4.45 20.46 14.19
CA SER A 133 5.45 19.44 14.52
C SER A 133 4.92 18.00 14.32
N LEU A 134 3.65 17.74 14.64
CA LEU A 134 3.01 16.44 14.40
C LEU A 134 2.92 16.11 12.90
N GLU A 135 2.62 17.10 12.06
CA GLU A 135 2.53 16.92 10.60
C GLU A 135 3.90 16.72 9.95
N GLU A 136 4.95 17.33 10.52
CA GLU A 136 6.34 17.12 10.11
C GLU A 136 6.89 15.76 10.60
N LEU A 137 6.52 15.32 11.81
CA LEU A 137 6.85 13.98 12.32
C LEU A 137 6.20 12.87 11.49
N ARG A 138 4.96 13.07 10.99
CA ARG A 138 4.33 12.15 10.02
C ARG A 138 5.14 12.03 8.74
N GLN A 139 5.51 13.15 8.11
CA GLN A 139 6.34 13.14 6.90
C GLN A 139 7.70 12.42 7.09
N LEU A 140 8.26 12.44 8.30
CA LEU A 140 9.47 11.69 8.64
C LEU A 140 9.19 10.19 8.83
N LEU A 141 8.03 9.81 9.39
CA LEU A 141 7.59 8.43 9.51
C LEU A 141 7.28 7.81 8.14
N ASP A 142 6.50 8.51 7.29
CA ASP A 142 6.19 8.09 5.92
C ASP A 142 7.47 7.81 5.11
N LEU A 143 8.51 8.64 5.30
CA LEU A 143 9.81 8.51 4.67
C LEU A 143 10.65 7.33 5.21
N LEU A 144 10.43 6.93 6.47
CA LEU A 144 11.04 5.72 7.07
C LEU A 144 10.33 4.44 6.60
N GLU A 145 9.00 4.44 6.59
CA GLU A 145 8.19 3.27 6.29
C GLU A 145 8.19 2.93 4.79
N SER A 146 8.07 3.93 3.91
CA SER A 146 8.10 3.74 2.45
C SER A 146 9.36 3.02 1.96
N GLY A 147 10.51 3.26 2.60
CA GLY A 147 11.78 2.61 2.27
C GLY A 147 11.79 1.10 2.48
N ASP A 148 11.14 0.64 3.56
CA ASP A 148 11.02 -0.79 3.86
C ASP A 148 9.82 -1.42 3.15
N ALA A 149 8.68 -0.71 3.07
CA ALA A 149 7.48 -1.19 2.41
C ALA A 149 7.70 -1.44 0.91
N GLN A 150 8.34 -0.51 0.18
CA GLN A 150 8.61 -0.67 -1.25
C GLN A 150 9.58 -1.83 -1.52
N LYS A 151 10.64 -1.97 -0.71
CA LYS A 151 11.61 -3.07 -0.83
C LYS A 151 10.96 -4.42 -0.57
N ARG A 152 10.04 -4.50 0.39
CA ARG A 152 9.24 -5.71 0.67
C ARG A 152 8.32 -6.03 -0.51
N LEU A 153 7.56 -5.05 -0.99
CA LEU A 153 6.61 -5.21 -2.11
C LEU A 153 7.29 -5.77 -3.37
N ILE A 154 8.42 -5.18 -3.78
CA ILE A 154 9.21 -5.64 -4.94
C ILE A 154 9.68 -7.08 -4.74
N ASN A 155 10.19 -7.43 -3.54
CA ASN A 155 10.62 -8.80 -3.24
C ASN A 155 9.44 -9.79 -3.27
N THR A 156 8.27 -9.41 -2.72
CA THR A 156 7.05 -10.25 -2.71
C THR A 156 6.51 -10.46 -4.13
N LYS A 157 6.46 -9.40 -4.95
CA LYS A 157 6.13 -9.44 -6.39
C LYS A 157 7.04 -10.42 -7.15
N GLU A 158 8.34 -10.40 -6.86
CA GLU A 158 9.31 -11.29 -7.50
C GLU A 158 9.25 -12.74 -6.97
N GLU A 159 9.04 -12.98 -5.68
CA GLU A 159 8.79 -14.32 -5.12
C GLU A 159 7.55 -14.96 -5.80
N VAL A 160 6.46 -14.20 -5.99
CA VAL A 160 5.26 -14.68 -6.67
C VAL A 160 5.48 -14.91 -8.18
N LYS A 161 6.21 -14.02 -8.88
CA LYS A 161 6.66 -14.25 -10.27
C LYS A 161 7.45 -15.57 -10.38
N GLN A 162 8.31 -15.89 -9.41
CA GLN A 162 9.07 -17.13 -9.38
C GLN A 162 8.20 -18.37 -9.08
N TYR A 163 7.23 -18.29 -8.17
CA TYR A 163 6.26 -19.36 -7.93
C TYR A 163 5.42 -19.66 -9.18
N LEU A 164 4.95 -18.63 -9.90
CA LEU A 164 4.29 -18.78 -11.19
C LEU A 164 5.20 -19.39 -12.26
N SER A 165 6.49 -19.04 -12.29
CA SER A 165 7.47 -19.65 -13.20
C SER A 165 7.70 -21.14 -12.91
N LYS A 166 7.70 -21.55 -11.63
CA LYS A 166 7.78 -22.96 -11.22
C LYS A 166 6.49 -23.70 -11.57
N LEU A 167 5.33 -23.13 -11.24
CA LEU A 167 4.03 -23.73 -11.46
C LEU A 167 3.69 -23.93 -12.95
N ASN A 168 3.99 -22.96 -13.80
CA ASN A 168 3.82 -23.14 -15.25
C ASN A 168 4.69 -24.27 -15.82
N LYS A 169 5.88 -24.52 -15.26
CA LYS A 169 6.72 -25.69 -15.64
C LYS A 169 6.12 -27.01 -15.16
N LEU A 170 5.50 -27.04 -13.98
CA LEU A 170 4.76 -28.21 -13.48
C LEU A 170 3.56 -28.52 -14.38
N ILE A 171 2.73 -27.52 -14.70
CA ILE A 171 1.58 -27.66 -15.60
C ILE A 171 2.01 -28.19 -16.97
N SER A 172 3.05 -27.59 -17.59
CA SER A 172 3.56 -28.05 -18.89
C SER A 172 4.03 -29.51 -18.87
N ARG A 173 4.80 -29.90 -17.85
CA ARG A 173 5.28 -31.29 -17.69
C ARG A 173 4.15 -32.26 -17.37
N GLN A 174 3.14 -31.87 -16.59
CA GLN A 174 2.02 -32.74 -16.26
C GLN A 174 1.15 -33.03 -17.50
N ARG A 175 0.94 -32.04 -18.38
CA ARG A 175 0.33 -32.22 -19.71
C ARG A 175 1.19 -33.09 -20.64
N GLU A 176 2.51 -33.00 -20.58
CA GLU A 176 3.42 -33.88 -21.32
C GLU A 176 3.26 -35.34 -20.87
N VAL A 177 3.27 -35.62 -19.56
CA VAL A 177 3.12 -36.96 -18.99
C VAL A 177 1.71 -37.53 -19.23
N GLU A 178 0.67 -36.70 -19.19
CA GLU A 178 -0.69 -37.09 -19.57
C GLU A 178 -0.79 -37.47 -21.06
N GLY A 179 -0.30 -36.61 -21.97
CA GLY A 179 -0.28 -36.90 -23.40
C GLY A 179 0.55 -38.13 -23.77
N GLU A 180 1.65 -38.41 -23.06
CA GLU A 180 2.39 -39.66 -23.18
C GLU A 180 1.63 -40.87 -22.60
N THR A 181 0.83 -40.68 -21.56
CA THR A 181 -0.03 -41.73 -20.96
C THR A 181 -1.17 -42.12 -21.92
N GLU A 182 -1.80 -41.14 -22.58
CA GLU A 182 -2.78 -41.37 -23.64
C GLU A 182 -2.17 -41.99 -24.90
N SER A 183 -1.03 -41.46 -25.36
CA SER A 183 -0.25 -42.02 -26.48
C SER A 183 0.29 -43.42 -26.19
N GLY A 184 0.32 -43.81 -24.91
CA GLY A 184 0.57 -45.17 -24.47
C GLY A 184 2.05 -45.55 -24.32
N ALA A 185 2.87 -44.60 -23.86
CA ALA A 185 4.29 -44.80 -23.57
C ALA A 185 4.55 -45.85 -22.44
N ASP A 186 5.84 -46.09 -22.15
CA ASP A 186 6.30 -47.04 -21.13
C ASP A 186 5.86 -46.64 -19.72
N GLU A 187 5.08 -47.51 -19.06
CA GLU A 187 4.48 -47.27 -17.74
C GLU A 187 5.50 -46.91 -16.65
N LYS A 188 6.71 -47.47 -16.69
CA LYS A 188 7.72 -47.22 -15.66
C LYS A 188 8.30 -45.82 -15.81
N ARG A 189 8.62 -45.42 -17.04
CA ARG A 189 9.05 -44.03 -17.34
C ARG A 189 7.96 -43.01 -16.99
N LEU A 190 6.71 -43.34 -17.24
CA LEU A 190 5.57 -42.51 -16.82
C LEU A 190 5.47 -42.42 -15.30
N SER A 191 5.57 -43.54 -14.56
CA SER A 191 5.56 -43.59 -13.10
C SER A 191 6.71 -42.77 -12.49
N ASP A 192 7.94 -42.94 -12.98
CA ASP A 192 9.13 -42.20 -12.53
C ASP A 192 8.97 -40.68 -12.76
N ARG A 193 8.46 -40.28 -13.94
CA ARG A 193 8.14 -38.88 -14.27
C ARG A 193 7.03 -38.33 -13.35
N GLN A 194 6.00 -39.13 -13.08
CA GLN A 194 4.86 -38.75 -12.26
C GLN A 194 5.24 -38.60 -10.77
N ASP A 195 6.19 -39.39 -10.26
CA ASP A 195 6.76 -39.23 -8.93
C ASP A 195 7.60 -37.95 -8.83
N SER A 196 8.46 -37.69 -9.84
CA SER A 196 9.24 -36.44 -9.90
C SER A 196 8.33 -35.21 -9.91
N LEU A 197 7.18 -35.28 -10.61
CA LEU A 197 6.17 -34.22 -10.60
C LEU A 197 5.52 -34.02 -9.23
N ALA A 198 5.16 -35.11 -8.54
CA ALA A 198 4.62 -35.03 -7.18
C ALA A 198 5.63 -34.40 -6.21
N ASN A 199 6.91 -34.80 -6.30
CA ASN A 199 7.96 -34.32 -5.40
C ASN A 199 8.35 -32.85 -5.67
N ASP A 200 8.41 -32.41 -6.95
CA ASP A 200 8.60 -31.00 -7.30
C ASP A 200 7.38 -30.14 -6.84
N THR A 201 6.16 -30.69 -6.93
CA THR A 201 4.92 -30.02 -6.48
C THR A 201 4.86 -29.90 -4.95
N GLU A 202 5.26 -30.95 -4.21
CA GLU A 202 5.43 -30.87 -2.75
C GLU A 202 6.45 -29.80 -2.37
N GLY A 203 7.57 -29.72 -3.11
CA GLY A 203 8.58 -28.68 -2.95
C GLY A 203 7.99 -27.27 -3.03
N LEU A 204 7.20 -26.99 -4.08
CA LEU A 204 6.51 -25.71 -4.27
C LEU A 204 5.44 -25.46 -3.18
N SER A 205 4.71 -26.48 -2.75
CA SER A 205 3.74 -26.39 -1.64
C SER A 205 4.42 -26.05 -0.29
N ARG A 206 5.62 -26.59 -0.04
CA ARG A 206 6.44 -26.22 1.12
C ARG A 206 6.93 -24.77 1.02
N GLU A 207 7.41 -24.33 -0.15
CA GLU A 207 7.84 -22.95 -0.39
C GLU A 207 6.70 -21.95 -0.16
N ILE A 208 5.57 -22.11 -0.85
CA ILE A 208 4.38 -21.24 -0.71
C ILE A 208 3.82 -21.30 0.72
N GLY A 209 3.93 -22.46 1.39
CA GLY A 209 3.61 -22.58 2.81
C GLY A 209 4.48 -21.72 3.72
N SER A 210 5.76 -21.55 3.41
CA SER A 210 6.65 -20.62 4.14
C SER A 210 6.31 -19.15 3.83
N PHE A 211 5.83 -18.87 2.61
CA PHE A 211 5.44 -17.55 2.14
C PHE A 211 4.16 -17.07 2.82
N ALA A 212 3.11 -17.90 2.84
CA ALA A 212 1.88 -17.63 3.58
C ALA A 212 2.16 -17.31 5.06
N GLN A 213 3.01 -18.10 5.74
CA GLN A 213 3.39 -17.84 7.13
C GLN A 213 4.14 -16.51 7.33
N ARG A 214 4.93 -16.05 6.34
CA ARG A 214 5.55 -14.70 6.37
C ARG A 214 4.51 -13.58 6.28
N LEU A 215 3.46 -13.78 5.48
CA LEU A 215 2.36 -12.82 5.31
C LEU A 215 1.43 -12.80 6.53
N GLU A 216 1.02 -13.96 7.06
CA GLU A 216 0.24 -14.08 8.30
C GLU A 216 0.96 -13.36 9.48
N SER A 217 2.29 -13.49 9.54
CA SER A 217 3.12 -12.78 10.54
C SER A 217 3.23 -11.27 10.31
N ARG A 218 3.00 -10.78 9.08
CA ARG A 218 3.02 -9.36 8.72
C ARG A 218 1.80 -8.65 9.31
N GLU A 219 0.60 -9.12 8.95
CA GLU A 219 -0.66 -8.51 9.38
C GLU A 219 -0.81 -8.46 10.91
N GLY A 220 -0.37 -9.52 11.61
CA GLY A 220 -0.40 -9.57 13.07
C GLY A 220 0.42 -8.47 13.74
N SER A 221 1.49 -8.00 13.08
CA SER A 221 2.32 -6.88 13.56
C SER A 221 1.70 -5.51 13.23
N GLU A 222 1.09 -5.37 12.06
CA GLU A 222 0.44 -4.13 11.61
C GLU A 222 -0.83 -3.84 12.44
N LYS A 223 -1.65 -4.87 12.70
CA LYS A 223 -2.85 -4.77 13.55
C LYS A 223 -2.53 -4.46 15.02
N ALA A 224 -1.32 -4.77 15.50
CA ALA A 224 -0.88 -4.44 16.86
C ALA A 224 -0.52 -2.96 17.03
N GLY A 225 -0.14 -2.24 15.97
CA GLY A 225 0.16 -0.80 16.01
C GLY A 225 -1.09 0.10 16.08
N ALA A 226 -2.27 -0.44 15.76
CA ALA A 226 -3.49 0.33 15.56
C ALA A 226 -4.38 0.52 16.81
N GLN A 227 -3.99 -0.01 17.98
CA GLN A 227 -4.76 0.17 19.22
C GLN A 227 -4.30 1.40 20.01
N PRO A 228 -5.16 2.42 20.23
CA PRO A 228 -4.87 3.44 21.23
C PRO A 228 -4.87 2.80 22.63
N PRO A 229 -3.97 3.20 23.54
CA PRO A 229 -3.83 2.56 24.85
C PRO A 229 -5.14 2.66 25.65
N ALA A 230 -5.66 1.51 26.06
CA ALA A 230 -6.90 1.41 26.82
C ALA A 230 -6.80 2.23 28.12
N LYS A 231 -7.78 3.10 28.36
CA LYS A 231 -7.82 3.93 29.57
C LYS A 231 -8.07 3.04 30.79
N THR A 232 -7.03 2.79 31.58
CA THR A 232 -7.17 2.35 32.96
C THR A 232 -7.93 3.41 33.75
N LYS A 233 -9.22 3.17 34.02
CA LYS A 233 -9.91 3.84 35.12
C LYS A 233 -9.60 3.08 36.41
N ALA A 234 -9.19 3.81 37.43
CA ALA A 234 -9.16 3.33 38.81
C ALA A 234 -10.56 3.46 39.45
N ASP A 235 -10.73 2.84 40.61
CA ASP A 235 -11.97 2.80 41.38
C ASP A 235 -12.40 4.18 41.91
N GLU A 236 -13.73 4.35 42.00
CA GLU A 236 -14.41 5.19 43.00
C GLU A 236 -15.69 4.44 43.41
N ASN A 237 -16.07 4.52 44.68
CA ASN A 237 -17.02 3.61 45.34
C ASN A 237 -18.20 4.38 45.98
N ASP A 238 -19.19 3.65 46.50
CA ASP A 238 -20.27 4.11 47.41
C ASP A 238 -21.38 5.00 46.76
N ASP A 239 -22.69 4.88 47.05
CA ASP A 239 -23.47 3.91 47.86
C ASP A 239 -24.99 3.90 47.45
N ALA A 240 -25.71 2.83 47.83
CA ALA A 240 -27.17 2.64 48.03
C ALA A 240 -28.18 3.14 46.94
N SER A 241 -29.04 2.29 46.37
CA SER A 241 -30.15 1.63 47.13
C SER A 241 -30.96 0.59 46.31
N ARG A 242 -31.19 -0.60 46.91
CA ARG A 242 -32.44 -1.43 46.95
C ARG A 242 -33.18 -1.79 45.64
N ASP A 243 -33.27 -3.07 45.25
CA ASP A 243 -34.21 -4.14 45.74
C ASP A 243 -35.33 -4.35 44.68
N ASP A 244 -35.84 -5.52 44.29
CA ASP A 244 -35.91 -6.90 44.86
C ASP A 244 -35.91 -7.95 43.70
N SER A 245 -35.86 -9.25 44.03
CA SER A 245 -36.43 -10.41 43.28
C SER A 245 -35.54 -11.20 42.29
N GLU A 246 -34.56 -11.90 42.88
CA GLU A 246 -34.00 -13.19 42.45
C GLU A 246 -34.97 -14.39 42.73
N PRO A 247 -34.62 -15.69 42.52
CA PRO A 247 -33.76 -16.34 41.53
C PRO A 247 -34.38 -17.65 40.93
N LYS A 248 -33.62 -18.38 40.09
CA LYS A 248 -33.22 -19.83 40.20
C LYS A 248 -32.88 -20.42 38.81
N THR A 249 -31.64 -20.86 38.53
CA THR A 249 -30.91 -22.10 38.96
C THR A 249 -31.59 -23.41 38.51
N GLU A 250 -30.91 -24.47 38.06
CA GLU A 250 -29.47 -24.82 37.84
C GLU A 250 -29.41 -25.84 36.67
N ASN A 251 -28.44 -25.81 35.75
CA ASN A 251 -27.07 -26.34 35.81
C ASN A 251 -26.90 -27.89 35.91
N SER A 252 -26.07 -28.40 34.99
CA SER A 252 -25.30 -29.67 34.89
C SER A 252 -25.24 -30.66 36.07
N GLY A 253 -25.13 -31.98 35.80
CA GLY A 253 -25.03 -32.97 36.90
C GLY A 253 -24.51 -34.41 36.74
N ASN A 254 -23.98 -34.89 35.61
CA ASN A 254 -23.03 -36.03 35.53
C ASN A 254 -23.48 -37.52 35.84
N ASP A 255 -22.71 -38.44 35.23
CA ASP A 255 -22.34 -39.81 35.59
C ASP A 255 -23.22 -41.08 35.37
N LYS A 256 -22.56 -42.06 34.69
CA LYS A 256 -22.61 -43.54 34.77
C LYS A 256 -23.97 -44.28 34.82
N ASP A 257 -24.13 -45.25 33.90
CA ASP A 257 -24.02 -46.67 34.31
C ASP A 257 -23.57 -47.62 33.16
N LYS A 258 -23.32 -48.90 33.47
CA LYS A 258 -22.88 -49.96 32.53
C LYS A 258 -23.81 -51.18 32.54
N LYS A 259 -24.11 -51.70 31.34
CA LYS A 259 -24.27 -53.12 30.90
C LYS A 259 -25.07 -53.12 29.57
N SER A 260 -25.06 -54.08 28.65
CA SER A 260 -24.26 -55.26 28.24
C SER A 260 -25.27 -56.25 27.65
N ASP A 261 -24.84 -57.09 26.70
CA ASP A 261 -25.57 -58.26 26.17
C ASP A 261 -26.81 -57.98 25.29
N SER A 262 -27.17 -58.79 24.27
CA SER A 262 -26.44 -59.84 23.52
C SER A 262 -27.27 -60.29 22.30
N SER A 263 -26.61 -60.76 21.22
CA SER A 263 -27.15 -61.65 20.13
C SER A 263 -28.36 -61.15 19.30
N GLY A 264 -28.66 -61.66 18.09
CA GLY A 264 -28.03 -62.61 17.15
C GLY A 264 -28.73 -62.43 15.76
N GLU A 265 -28.06 -62.57 14.62
CA GLU A 265 -27.71 -63.81 13.90
C GLU A 265 -28.79 -64.34 12.92
N SER A 266 -28.41 -64.51 11.63
CA SER A 266 -29.06 -65.30 10.55
C SER A 266 -30.45 -64.81 10.03
N ASP A 267 -30.94 -65.18 8.84
CA ASP A 267 -30.43 -66.10 7.79
C ASP A 267 -30.76 -65.64 6.32
N LYS A 268 -30.37 -66.45 5.31
CA LYS A 268 -30.40 -66.23 3.85
C LYS A 268 -31.78 -66.47 3.19
N LYS A 269 -32.02 -65.87 2.01
CA LYS A 269 -32.15 -66.56 0.69
C LYS A 269 -32.45 -65.58 -0.48
N GLU A 270 -31.86 -65.74 -1.68
CA GLU A 270 -32.34 -66.48 -2.87
C GLU A 270 -33.76 -66.07 -3.38
N LYS A 271 -34.08 -65.91 -4.68
CA LYS A 271 -33.38 -66.34 -5.93
C LYS A 271 -33.95 -65.66 -7.20
N SER A 272 -33.16 -65.68 -8.30
CA SER A 272 -33.55 -65.75 -9.74
C SER A 272 -34.37 -64.59 -10.38
N GLY A 273 -34.20 -64.19 -11.66
CA GLY A 273 -33.13 -64.49 -12.64
C GLY A 273 -33.60 -64.69 -14.10
N THR A 274 -32.85 -64.17 -15.09
CA THR A 274 -32.95 -64.41 -16.58
C THR A 274 -34.22 -63.85 -17.30
N GLU A 275 -34.29 -63.54 -18.61
CA GLU A 275 -33.42 -63.59 -19.83
C GLU A 275 -33.55 -62.27 -20.68
N LYS A 276 -32.95 -62.03 -21.88
CA LYS A 276 -31.58 -62.18 -22.46
C LYS A 276 -31.58 -62.28 -24.02
N SER A 277 -31.84 -61.19 -24.74
CA SER A 277 -31.57 -61.04 -26.21
C SER A 277 -31.53 -59.55 -26.60
N ASP A 278 -30.61 -59.00 -27.41
CA ASP A 278 -30.20 -59.31 -28.81
C ASP A 278 -31.29 -58.97 -29.86
N ASP A 279 -31.04 -58.32 -31.02
CA ASP A 279 -29.78 -57.96 -31.70
C ASP A 279 -29.91 -56.80 -32.76
N THR A 280 -28.82 -56.12 -33.12
CA THR A 280 -28.55 -55.33 -34.38
C THR A 280 -29.49 -54.14 -34.80
N GLN A 281 -29.17 -53.22 -35.75
CA GLN A 281 -28.00 -52.92 -36.62
C GLN A 281 -27.96 -51.42 -37.09
N LYS A 282 -26.78 -50.91 -37.56
CA LYS A 282 -26.46 -50.03 -38.75
C LYS A 282 -27.43 -48.89 -39.21
N SER A 283 -27.08 -47.78 -39.89
CA SER A 283 -25.88 -47.18 -40.55
C SER A 283 -26.28 -45.80 -41.16
N SER A 284 -25.45 -44.88 -41.71
CA SER A 284 -24.05 -44.42 -41.49
C SER A 284 -23.66 -43.35 -42.56
N ALA A 285 -22.99 -42.24 -42.18
CA ALA A 285 -22.51 -41.12 -43.05
C ALA A 285 -23.60 -40.26 -43.75
N GLY A 286 -23.38 -38.99 -44.18
CA GLY A 286 -22.26 -38.06 -43.95
C GLY A 286 -22.21 -36.89 -45.00
N LYS A 287 -21.31 -35.90 -44.77
CA LYS A 287 -20.77 -34.86 -45.71
C LYS A 287 -21.54 -33.55 -46.06
N ASN A 288 -20.82 -32.43 -45.85
CA ASN A 288 -20.55 -31.26 -46.72
C ASN A 288 -21.51 -30.04 -46.92
N SER A 289 -20.84 -28.87 -47.01
CA SER A 289 -21.18 -27.65 -47.80
C SER A 289 -22.37 -26.77 -47.34
N GLU A 290 -22.42 -25.43 -47.54
CA GLU A 290 -21.46 -24.47 -48.15
C GLU A 290 -21.67 -23.01 -47.59
N GLU A 291 -20.97 -22.02 -48.17
CA GLU A 291 -20.96 -20.59 -47.77
C GLU A 291 -22.16 -19.75 -48.29
N ALA A 292 -22.41 -18.58 -47.67
CA ALA A 292 -23.12 -17.45 -48.31
C ALA A 292 -22.82 -16.09 -47.62
N GLU A 293 -22.25 -15.13 -48.35
CA GLU A 293 -22.27 -13.70 -47.99
C GLU A 293 -23.52 -12.99 -48.54
N SER A 294 -24.02 -11.98 -47.83
CA SER A 294 -24.71 -10.81 -48.40
C SER A 294 -24.72 -9.64 -47.39
N LYS A 295 -24.83 -8.40 -47.87
CA LYS A 295 -24.71 -7.16 -47.06
C LYS A 295 -25.89 -6.18 -47.30
N PRO A 296 -25.91 -4.94 -46.77
CA PRO A 296 -27.00 -4.44 -45.93
C PRO A 296 -28.07 -3.60 -46.67
N SER A 297 -29.09 -3.15 -45.95
CA SER A 297 -30.02 -2.08 -46.35
C SER A 297 -30.13 -1.00 -45.28
N GLU A 298 -30.12 0.27 -45.68
CA GLU A 298 -30.34 1.44 -44.81
C GLU A 298 -31.84 1.70 -44.57
N GLY A 299 -32.19 2.41 -43.49
CA GLY A 299 -33.55 2.86 -43.19
C GLY A 299 -33.66 3.53 -41.81
N ASP A 300 -33.99 4.82 -41.79
CA ASP A 300 -33.90 5.72 -40.63
C ASP A 300 -34.83 6.94 -40.87
N PRO A 301 -35.33 7.70 -39.87
CA PRO A 301 -35.79 7.36 -38.51
C PRO A 301 -37.33 7.55 -38.36
N SER A 302 -37.88 7.24 -37.17
CA SER A 302 -39.14 7.85 -36.69
C SER A 302 -39.13 8.02 -35.17
N GLU A 303 -39.70 9.11 -34.66
CA GLU A 303 -39.81 9.40 -33.22
C GLU A 303 -40.85 8.51 -32.52
N GLY A 304 -40.70 8.33 -31.19
CA GLY A 304 -41.69 7.65 -30.35
C GLY A 304 -41.25 7.39 -28.92
N SER A 305 -41.49 8.35 -28.01
CA SER A 305 -41.21 8.20 -26.57
C SER A 305 -42.20 7.26 -25.85
N PRO A 306 -41.74 6.32 -25.01
CA PRO A 306 -42.60 5.61 -24.05
C PRO A 306 -42.34 6.06 -22.59
N SER A 307 -43.42 6.22 -21.82
CA SER A 307 -43.39 6.53 -20.39
C SER A 307 -43.18 5.30 -19.50
N SER A 308 -42.69 5.51 -18.27
CA SER A 308 -42.46 4.47 -17.26
C SER A 308 -43.73 3.98 -16.55
N PRO A 309 -43.87 2.66 -16.26
CA PRO A 309 -44.85 2.12 -15.32
C PRO A 309 -44.26 1.86 -13.91
N LYS A 310 -45.14 1.75 -12.89
CA LYS A 310 -44.81 1.32 -11.51
C LYS A 310 -44.96 -0.21 -11.34
N PRO A 311 -44.34 -0.81 -10.30
CA PRO A 311 -44.53 -2.23 -9.98
C PRO A 311 -45.87 -2.51 -9.29
N SER A 312 -46.30 -3.78 -9.32
CA SER A 312 -47.48 -4.31 -8.63
C SER A 312 -47.10 -5.55 -7.81
N GLU A 313 -47.60 -5.64 -6.58
CA GLU A 313 -47.42 -6.80 -5.71
C GLU A 313 -48.26 -8.00 -6.16
N SER A 314 -47.77 -9.22 -5.91
CA SER A 314 -48.56 -10.45 -5.90
C SER A 314 -47.82 -11.50 -5.07
N SER A 315 -48.48 -12.02 -4.05
CA SER A 315 -47.95 -13.03 -3.12
C SER A 315 -48.72 -14.34 -3.27
N GLU A 316 -48.03 -15.46 -3.37
CA GLU A 316 -48.33 -16.68 -2.60
C GLU A 316 -47.26 -17.77 -2.83
N SER A 317 -47.10 -18.66 -1.84
CA SER A 317 -46.16 -19.78 -1.86
C SER A 317 -46.85 -21.08 -2.29
N PRO A 318 -46.08 -22.13 -2.59
CA PRO A 318 -46.33 -23.39 -1.88
C PRO A 318 -45.07 -23.99 -1.25
N GLN A 319 -45.30 -24.92 -0.31
CA GLN A 319 -44.30 -25.55 0.56
C GLN A 319 -44.08 -27.01 0.15
N GLY A 320 -42.84 -27.50 0.14
CA GLY A 320 -42.49 -28.85 -0.35
C GLY A 320 -41.25 -29.45 0.30
N GLU A 321 -41.48 -30.55 1.02
CA GLU A 321 -40.62 -31.43 1.82
C GLU A 321 -39.09 -31.47 1.65
N SER A 322 -38.45 -31.29 2.81
CA SER A 322 -37.14 -31.75 3.29
C SER A 322 -36.51 -33.01 2.66
N GLY A 323 -35.20 -32.98 2.40
CA GLY A 323 -34.38 -34.18 2.15
C GLY A 323 -32.87 -33.94 2.21
N ALA A 324 -32.18 -34.68 3.08
CA ALA A 324 -30.71 -34.86 3.14
C ALA A 324 -29.78 -33.64 2.91
N SER A 325 -29.41 -32.95 4.00
CA SER A 325 -28.19 -32.12 4.01
C SER A 325 -26.99 -32.98 4.41
N GLU A 326 -26.15 -33.38 3.45
CA GLU A 326 -24.83 -33.92 3.76
C GLU A 326 -23.87 -32.79 4.18
N SER A 327 -23.04 -33.07 5.20
CA SER A 327 -22.20 -32.07 5.86
C SER A 327 -20.96 -31.69 5.05
N ALA A 328 -21.12 -30.74 4.12
CA ALA A 328 -19.96 -29.99 3.63
C ALA A 328 -19.27 -29.30 4.83
N PRO A 329 -17.94 -29.44 5.01
CA PRO A 329 -17.25 -28.79 6.12
C PRO A 329 -17.33 -27.28 5.97
N GLN A 330 -17.53 -26.57 7.09
CA GLN A 330 -17.68 -25.11 7.09
C GLN A 330 -16.47 -24.44 6.44
N SER A 331 -16.68 -23.83 5.28
CA SER A 331 -15.81 -22.76 4.81
C SER A 331 -15.94 -21.59 5.78
N GLU A 332 -14.93 -21.39 6.61
CA GLU A 332 -14.73 -20.11 7.30
C GLU A 332 -14.75 -18.97 6.27
N PRO A 333 -15.14 -17.74 6.66
CA PRO A 333 -15.03 -16.57 5.79
C PRO A 333 -13.55 -16.25 5.57
N GLN A 334 -12.91 -16.98 4.65
CA GLN A 334 -11.53 -16.75 4.26
C GLN A 334 -11.41 -15.32 3.73
N GLY A 335 -10.45 -14.56 4.26
CA GLY A 335 -10.14 -13.25 3.73
C GLY A 335 -9.70 -13.34 2.26
N ASP A 336 -9.81 -12.22 1.56
CA ASP A 336 -9.29 -12.08 0.20
C ASP A 336 -7.93 -11.37 0.17
N ASP A 337 -7.24 -11.36 1.31
CA ASP A 337 -5.86 -10.92 1.53
C ASP A 337 -4.83 -11.89 0.92
N GLU A 338 -3.58 -11.44 0.71
CA GLU A 338 -2.54 -12.28 0.09
C GLU A 338 -2.22 -13.54 0.92
N ALA A 339 -2.36 -13.49 2.26
CA ALA A 339 -2.00 -14.58 3.15
C ALA A 339 -3.00 -15.74 3.05
N SER A 340 -4.29 -15.43 3.16
CA SER A 340 -5.42 -16.33 2.92
C SER A 340 -5.36 -16.93 1.52
N ARG A 341 -5.08 -16.12 0.49
CA ARG A 341 -4.89 -16.57 -0.89
C ARG A 341 -3.71 -17.56 -1.00
N ALA A 342 -2.52 -17.22 -0.49
CA ALA A 342 -1.37 -18.11 -0.50
C ALA A 342 -1.62 -19.42 0.29
N GLN A 343 -2.41 -19.35 1.36
CA GLN A 343 -2.81 -20.53 2.14
C GLN A 343 -3.81 -21.42 1.38
N ARG A 344 -4.70 -20.85 0.54
CA ARG A 344 -5.52 -21.62 -0.42
C ARG A 344 -4.64 -22.30 -1.47
N THR A 345 -3.70 -21.57 -2.05
CA THR A 345 -2.78 -22.08 -3.09
C THR A 345 -1.95 -23.25 -2.57
N ARG A 346 -1.47 -23.17 -1.32
CA ARG A 346 -0.81 -24.28 -0.65
C ARG A 346 -1.68 -25.54 -0.56
N LYS A 347 -2.97 -25.40 -0.25
CA LYS A 347 -3.93 -26.51 -0.17
C LYS A 347 -4.13 -27.12 -1.56
N ARG A 348 -4.35 -26.29 -2.59
CA ARG A 348 -4.43 -26.70 -4.01
C ARG A 348 -3.22 -27.53 -4.45
N LEU A 349 -2.00 -27.07 -4.19
CA LEU A 349 -0.79 -27.82 -4.55
C LEU A 349 -0.65 -29.16 -3.80
N LYS A 350 -1.12 -29.28 -2.56
CA LYS A 350 -1.18 -30.58 -1.87
C LYS A 350 -2.17 -31.53 -2.52
N SER A 351 -3.36 -31.05 -2.90
CA SER A 351 -4.34 -31.86 -3.60
C SER A 351 -3.82 -32.30 -4.98
N ALA A 352 -3.08 -31.44 -5.70
CA ALA A 352 -2.36 -31.83 -6.92
C ALA A 352 -1.29 -32.91 -6.65
N GLU A 353 -0.44 -32.73 -5.63
CA GLU A 353 0.57 -33.70 -5.18
C GLU A 353 -0.03 -35.07 -4.82
N GLU A 354 -1.17 -35.09 -4.12
CA GLU A 354 -1.92 -36.31 -3.79
C GLU A 354 -2.46 -36.99 -5.06
N ARG A 355 -3.09 -36.23 -5.96
CA ARG A 355 -3.56 -36.73 -7.28
C ARG A 355 -2.43 -37.32 -8.12
N MET A 356 -1.27 -36.67 -8.17
CA MET A 356 -0.08 -37.18 -8.86
C MET A 356 0.42 -38.50 -8.26
N ARG A 357 0.41 -38.64 -6.92
CA ARG A 357 0.77 -39.91 -6.25
C ARG A 357 -0.28 -41.01 -6.46
N GLU A 358 -1.54 -40.67 -6.69
CA GLU A 358 -2.55 -41.63 -7.14
C GLU A 358 -2.37 -42.02 -8.60
N ALA A 359 -2.15 -41.07 -9.51
CA ALA A 359 -1.82 -41.32 -10.92
C ALA A 359 -0.62 -42.27 -11.04
N ARG A 360 0.45 -42.03 -10.27
CA ARG A 360 1.64 -42.89 -10.21
C ARG A 360 1.29 -44.35 -9.86
N LYS A 361 0.57 -44.59 -8.76
CA LYS A 361 0.17 -45.94 -8.35
C LYS A 361 -0.65 -46.64 -9.44
N LYS A 362 -1.52 -45.88 -10.12
CA LYS A 362 -2.33 -46.40 -11.23
C LYS A 362 -1.49 -46.72 -12.48
N LEU A 363 -0.40 -45.99 -12.73
CA LEU A 363 0.60 -46.33 -13.77
C LEU A 363 1.40 -47.59 -13.40
N ASP A 364 1.83 -47.73 -12.14
CA ASP A 364 2.49 -48.94 -11.63
C ASP A 364 1.57 -50.19 -11.75
N ASP A 365 0.26 -50.01 -11.54
CA ASP A 365 -0.80 -51.02 -11.75
C ASP A 365 -1.18 -51.23 -13.25
N ALA A 366 -0.54 -50.53 -14.20
CA ALA A 366 -0.87 -50.48 -15.64
C ALA A 366 -2.30 -49.98 -15.99
N LYS A 367 -2.98 -49.30 -15.07
CA LYS A 367 -4.33 -48.73 -15.22
C LYS A 367 -4.29 -47.35 -15.91
N ARG A 368 -3.78 -47.29 -17.14
CA ARG A 368 -3.54 -46.05 -17.90
C ARG A 368 -4.73 -45.05 -17.91
N ARG A 369 -5.97 -45.54 -18.12
CA ARG A 369 -7.18 -44.68 -18.12
C ARG A 369 -7.46 -44.06 -16.75
N ASP A 370 -7.36 -44.86 -15.70
CA ASP A 370 -7.62 -44.40 -14.34
C ASP A 370 -6.52 -43.44 -13.87
N ALA A 371 -5.28 -43.60 -14.37
CA ALA A 371 -4.17 -42.68 -14.15
C ALA A 371 -4.45 -41.32 -14.81
N GLY A 372 -4.84 -41.30 -16.08
CA GLY A 372 -5.24 -40.09 -16.81
C GLY A 372 -6.32 -39.28 -16.06
N GLN A 373 -7.30 -39.95 -15.45
CA GLN A 373 -8.30 -39.28 -14.62
C GLN A 373 -7.75 -38.57 -13.39
N GLU A 374 -6.63 -39.01 -12.79
CA GLU A 374 -5.99 -38.25 -11.71
C GLU A 374 -4.99 -37.22 -12.23
N GLN A 375 -4.43 -37.42 -13.43
CA GLN A 375 -3.56 -36.45 -14.12
C GLN A 375 -4.35 -35.18 -14.48
N GLN A 376 -5.52 -35.34 -15.08
CA GLN A 376 -6.46 -34.24 -15.38
C GLN A 376 -6.88 -33.48 -14.11
N LYS A 377 -7.26 -34.20 -13.04
CA LYS A 377 -7.57 -33.56 -11.75
C LYS A 377 -6.36 -32.86 -11.12
N ALA A 378 -5.15 -33.39 -11.28
CA ALA A 378 -3.94 -32.71 -10.84
C ALA A 378 -3.73 -31.41 -11.62
N LEU A 379 -3.99 -31.39 -12.94
CA LEU A 379 -3.96 -30.16 -13.74
C LEU A 379 -4.98 -29.13 -13.27
N GLU A 380 -6.22 -29.52 -12.98
CA GLU A 380 -7.26 -28.62 -12.44
C GLU A 380 -6.84 -27.97 -11.11
N GLU A 381 -6.21 -28.73 -10.20
CA GLU A 381 -5.67 -28.22 -8.93
C GLU A 381 -4.42 -27.33 -9.15
N LEU A 382 -3.56 -27.61 -10.14
CA LEU A 382 -2.43 -26.74 -10.51
C LEU A 382 -2.89 -25.43 -11.20
N GLU A 383 -3.92 -25.48 -12.04
CA GLU A 383 -4.45 -24.32 -12.77
C GLU A 383 -5.22 -23.38 -11.85
N THR A 384 -5.98 -23.92 -10.90
CA THR A 384 -6.61 -23.11 -9.84
C THR A 384 -5.56 -22.50 -8.89
N ALA A 385 -4.51 -23.25 -8.50
CA ALA A 385 -3.36 -22.69 -7.79
C ALA A 385 -2.66 -21.56 -8.57
N ARG A 386 -2.60 -21.66 -9.90
CA ARG A 386 -2.03 -20.62 -10.77
C ARG A 386 -2.89 -19.36 -10.77
N ALA A 387 -4.21 -19.51 -10.91
CA ALA A 387 -5.14 -18.38 -10.89
C ALA A 387 -5.05 -17.60 -9.57
N GLU A 388 -4.94 -18.27 -8.42
CA GLU A 388 -4.76 -17.62 -7.12
C GLU A 388 -3.43 -16.85 -7.01
N LEU A 389 -2.33 -17.38 -7.52
CA LEU A 389 -1.04 -16.67 -7.57
C LEU A 389 -1.05 -15.48 -8.55
N GLU A 390 -1.76 -15.58 -9.67
CA GLU A 390 -1.96 -14.45 -10.59
C GLU A 390 -2.81 -13.34 -9.95
N GLU A 391 -3.79 -13.72 -9.11
CA GLU A 391 -4.61 -12.79 -8.31
C GLU A 391 -3.78 -12.07 -7.22
N ILE A 392 -2.91 -12.80 -6.48
CA ILE A 392 -1.96 -12.19 -5.54
C ILE A 392 -1.02 -11.24 -6.28
N LEU A 393 -0.49 -11.65 -7.44
CA LEU A 393 0.37 -10.80 -8.25
C LEU A 393 -0.38 -9.57 -8.81
N ARG A 394 -1.71 -9.63 -8.97
CA ARG A 394 -2.53 -8.46 -9.31
C ARG A 394 -2.63 -7.48 -8.13
N GLN A 395 -3.00 -7.94 -6.94
CA GLN A 395 -3.04 -7.10 -5.73
C GLN A 395 -1.70 -6.41 -5.46
N LEU A 396 -0.58 -7.14 -5.51
CA LEU A 396 0.75 -6.57 -5.27
C LEU A 396 1.20 -5.55 -6.35
N ARG A 397 0.62 -5.59 -7.56
CA ARG A 397 0.81 -4.54 -8.58
C ARG A 397 -0.06 -3.32 -8.29
N GLU A 398 -1.28 -3.53 -7.82
CA GLU A 398 -2.22 -2.44 -7.50
C GLU A 398 -1.73 -1.65 -6.27
N GLU A 399 -1.20 -2.32 -5.22
CA GLU A 399 -0.49 -1.64 -4.12
C GLU A 399 0.70 -0.80 -4.61
N GLU A 400 1.44 -1.29 -5.61
CA GLU A 400 2.63 -0.63 -6.13
C GLU A 400 2.25 0.66 -6.87
N VAL A 401 1.23 0.58 -7.74
CA VAL A 401 0.66 1.71 -8.47
C VAL A 401 0.07 2.73 -7.50
N GLU A 402 -0.71 2.34 -6.47
CA GLU A 402 -1.28 3.31 -5.53
C GLU A 402 -0.17 4.04 -4.76
N ARG A 403 0.84 3.32 -4.24
CA ARG A 403 1.98 3.90 -3.52
C ARG A 403 2.79 4.84 -4.41
N LEU A 404 3.01 4.51 -5.67
CA LEU A 404 3.70 5.37 -6.64
C LEU A 404 2.86 6.62 -6.95
N LEU A 405 1.55 6.50 -7.16
CA LEU A 405 0.64 7.62 -7.38
C LEU A 405 0.64 8.59 -6.19
N VAL A 406 0.50 8.11 -4.95
CA VAL A 406 0.51 8.95 -3.73
C VAL A 406 1.86 9.65 -3.54
N GLN A 407 2.99 8.96 -3.75
CA GLN A 407 4.30 9.60 -3.65
C GLN A 407 4.52 10.65 -4.74
N LEU A 408 4.09 10.38 -5.98
CA LEU A 408 4.19 11.31 -7.11
C LEU A 408 3.29 12.54 -6.89
N GLU A 409 2.04 12.34 -6.51
CA GLU A 409 1.07 13.37 -6.17
C GLU A 409 1.61 14.28 -5.05
N THR A 410 2.21 13.70 -4.00
CA THR A 410 2.86 14.43 -2.90
C THR A 410 4.00 15.32 -3.42
N ARG A 411 4.85 14.81 -4.33
CA ARG A 411 5.90 15.62 -4.98
C ARG A 411 5.33 16.74 -5.86
N LEU A 412 4.29 16.46 -6.65
CA LEU A 412 3.66 17.47 -7.50
C LEU A 412 2.98 18.57 -6.66
N ARG A 413 2.31 18.23 -5.54
CA ARG A 413 1.78 19.22 -4.58
C ARG A 413 2.91 20.03 -3.92
N GLY A 414 4.05 19.39 -3.63
CA GLY A 414 5.28 20.03 -3.17
C GLY A 414 5.75 21.13 -4.13
N MET A 415 6.02 20.74 -5.38
CA MET A 415 6.44 21.65 -6.45
C MET A 415 5.42 22.77 -6.70
N LEU A 416 4.12 22.45 -6.75
CA LEU A 416 3.07 23.46 -7.01
C LEU A 416 3.01 24.54 -5.92
N ARG A 417 3.27 24.16 -4.65
CA ARG A 417 3.33 25.10 -3.53
C ARG A 417 4.50 26.08 -3.71
N ILE A 418 5.70 25.56 -4.01
CA ILE A 418 6.91 26.37 -4.23
C ILE A 418 6.74 27.25 -5.47
N GLN A 419 6.26 26.69 -6.58
CA GLN A 419 6.09 27.42 -7.84
C GLN A 419 5.11 28.60 -7.73
N LYS A 420 4.03 28.45 -6.96
CA LYS A 420 3.08 29.55 -6.69
C LYS A 420 3.71 30.67 -5.87
N ALA A 421 4.51 30.35 -4.85
CA ALA A 421 5.24 31.34 -4.07
C ALA A 421 6.32 32.06 -4.93
N VAL A 422 7.05 31.30 -5.75
CA VAL A 422 8.05 31.80 -6.70
C VAL A 422 7.43 32.77 -7.72
N LEU A 423 6.28 32.42 -8.30
CA LEU A 423 5.54 33.29 -9.22
C LEU A 423 5.12 34.59 -8.53
N ALA A 424 4.44 34.51 -7.38
CA ALA A 424 3.95 35.69 -6.66
C ALA A 424 5.09 36.63 -6.22
N ALA A 425 6.24 36.08 -5.81
CA ALA A 425 7.42 36.87 -5.47
C ALA A 425 8.06 37.52 -6.72
N THR A 426 8.05 36.84 -7.87
CA THR A 426 8.53 37.37 -9.16
C THR A 426 7.63 38.51 -9.66
N GLU A 427 6.31 38.33 -9.59
CA GLU A 427 5.32 39.37 -9.93
C GLU A 427 5.41 40.58 -9.00
N LYS A 428 5.66 40.37 -7.69
CA LYS A 428 5.94 41.44 -6.72
C LYS A 428 7.18 42.26 -7.11
N ILE A 429 8.30 41.62 -7.41
CA ILE A 429 9.52 42.33 -7.84
C ILE A 429 9.28 43.10 -9.14
N ALA A 430 8.60 42.48 -10.12
CA ALA A 430 8.29 43.12 -11.40
C ALA A 430 7.31 44.30 -11.28
N SER A 431 6.57 44.44 -10.17
CA SER A 431 5.66 45.57 -9.94
C SER A 431 6.35 46.88 -9.54
N ASP A 432 7.63 46.84 -9.18
CA ASP A 432 8.44 48.02 -8.84
C ASP A 432 9.72 48.07 -9.69
N GLU A 433 9.54 48.42 -10.98
CA GLU A 433 10.63 48.55 -11.95
C GLU A 433 11.76 49.49 -11.47
N SER A 434 11.41 50.48 -10.63
CA SER A 434 12.37 51.47 -10.11
C SER A 434 13.44 50.84 -9.21
N ARG A 435 13.13 49.68 -8.59
CA ARG A 435 13.99 48.98 -7.64
C ARG A 435 14.69 47.76 -8.22
N LEU A 436 14.58 47.48 -9.53
CA LEU A 436 15.25 46.31 -10.15
C LEU A 436 16.79 46.36 -10.07
N ALA A 437 17.36 47.55 -9.96
CA ALA A 437 18.79 47.76 -9.74
C ALA A 437 19.23 47.70 -8.26
N ASP A 438 18.28 47.63 -7.30
CA ASP A 438 18.61 47.56 -5.88
C ASP A 438 19.30 46.24 -5.55
N ARG A 439 20.34 46.32 -4.72
CA ARG A 439 21.02 45.14 -4.17
C ARG A 439 20.08 44.24 -3.34
N GLU A 440 19.05 44.82 -2.72
CA GLU A 440 17.99 44.07 -2.03
C GLU A 440 17.20 43.20 -3.03
N THR A 441 16.71 43.80 -4.11
CA THR A 441 15.98 43.12 -5.19
C THR A 441 16.83 42.05 -5.87
N GLN A 442 18.12 42.31 -6.09
CA GLN A 442 19.05 41.32 -6.63
C GLN A 442 19.21 40.10 -5.69
N ILE A 443 19.19 40.32 -4.37
CA ILE A 443 19.21 39.25 -3.37
C ILE A 443 17.87 38.49 -3.33
N GLU A 444 16.72 39.18 -3.41
CA GLU A 444 15.40 38.53 -3.46
C GLU A 444 15.26 37.67 -4.73
N ALA A 445 15.62 38.20 -5.91
CA ALA A 445 15.65 37.43 -7.16
C ALA A 445 16.63 36.24 -7.11
N SER A 446 17.81 36.40 -6.49
CA SER A 446 18.78 35.32 -6.26
C SER A 446 18.26 34.23 -5.31
N ARG A 447 17.35 34.57 -4.38
CA ARG A 447 16.64 33.59 -3.55
C ARG A 447 15.59 32.84 -4.35
N ILE A 448 14.72 33.56 -5.06
CA ILE A 448 13.66 32.96 -5.88
C ILE A 448 14.25 32.03 -6.96
N SER A 449 15.42 32.36 -7.52
CA SER A 449 16.21 31.49 -8.42
C SER A 449 16.56 30.13 -7.77
N ARG A 450 16.92 30.10 -6.48
CA ARG A 450 17.18 28.85 -5.74
C ARG A 450 15.90 28.08 -5.47
N ASP A 451 14.83 28.76 -5.04
CA ASP A 451 13.52 28.14 -4.81
C ASP A 451 12.97 27.49 -6.11
N GLN A 452 13.18 28.15 -7.26
CA GLN A 452 12.88 27.62 -8.58
C GLN A 452 13.80 26.44 -8.98
N THR A 453 15.05 26.43 -8.53
CA THR A 453 15.98 25.29 -8.71
C THR A 453 15.54 24.08 -7.90
N THR A 454 14.97 24.26 -6.71
CA THR A 454 14.35 23.18 -5.93
C THR A 454 13.21 22.53 -6.70
N VAL A 455 12.35 23.31 -7.37
CA VAL A 455 11.29 22.76 -8.26
C VAL A 455 11.89 21.92 -9.38
N ALA A 456 12.96 22.36 -10.03
CA ALA A 456 13.63 21.57 -11.07
C ALA A 456 14.19 20.24 -10.55
N ASN A 457 14.80 20.25 -9.36
CA ASN A 457 15.36 19.06 -8.72
C ASN A 457 14.28 18.10 -8.21
N ASP A 458 13.10 18.60 -7.83
CA ASP A 458 11.94 17.78 -7.48
C ASP A 458 11.26 17.18 -8.72
N ALA A 459 11.23 17.91 -9.83
CA ALA A 459 10.75 17.41 -11.11
C ALA A 459 11.67 16.29 -11.64
N GLU A 460 12.98 16.45 -11.53
CA GLU A 460 13.95 15.41 -11.89
C GLU A 460 13.81 14.14 -11.02
N ARG A 461 13.55 14.30 -9.72
CA ARG A 461 13.27 13.18 -8.81
C ARG A 461 11.92 12.51 -9.06
N ALA A 462 10.90 13.27 -9.49
CA ALA A 462 9.61 12.73 -9.91
C ALA A 462 9.70 11.99 -11.27
N LEU A 463 10.50 12.51 -12.21
CA LEU A 463 10.72 11.92 -13.52
C LEU A 463 11.40 10.55 -13.42
N ALA A 464 12.37 10.39 -12.51
CA ALA A 464 13.01 9.10 -12.24
C ALA A 464 11.97 8.03 -11.83
N MET A 465 11.08 8.35 -10.88
CA MET A 465 10.03 7.42 -10.42
C MET A 465 9.06 7.00 -11.53
N VAL A 466 8.72 7.89 -12.47
CA VAL A 466 7.80 7.58 -13.58
C VAL A 466 8.51 6.78 -14.68
N ARG A 467 9.83 6.94 -14.85
CA ARG A 467 10.63 6.15 -15.79
C ARG A 467 10.99 4.76 -15.25
N ASP A 468 11.24 4.62 -13.94
CA ASP A 468 11.51 3.32 -13.29
C ASP A 468 10.32 2.34 -13.42
N ASP A 469 9.10 2.86 -13.63
CA ASP A 469 7.88 2.08 -13.94
C ASP A 469 7.60 1.95 -15.45
N GLY A 470 8.18 2.84 -16.27
CA GLY A 470 8.09 2.87 -17.74
C GLY A 470 6.72 3.23 -18.33
N SER A 471 5.61 3.03 -17.61
CA SER A 471 4.29 2.88 -18.22
C SER A 471 3.53 4.18 -18.56
N ALA A 472 3.90 5.32 -17.99
CA ALA A 472 3.19 6.60 -18.16
C ALA A 472 3.99 7.63 -18.97
N VAL A 473 4.17 7.33 -20.25
CA VAL A 473 4.97 8.10 -21.22
C VAL A 473 4.52 9.58 -21.29
N ALA A 474 3.21 9.84 -21.32
CA ALA A 474 2.71 11.21 -21.41
C ALA A 474 2.96 12.04 -20.15
N ILE A 475 3.08 11.40 -18.97
CA ILE A 475 3.37 12.06 -17.70
C ILE A 475 4.88 12.28 -17.55
N ALA A 476 5.72 11.35 -18.00
CA ALA A 476 7.16 11.54 -18.05
C ALA A 476 7.53 12.80 -18.86
N GLU A 477 6.98 12.97 -20.07
CA GLU A 477 7.20 14.18 -20.89
C GLU A 477 6.64 15.45 -20.20
N ALA A 478 5.50 15.37 -19.52
CA ALA A 478 4.94 16.52 -18.81
C ALA A 478 5.78 16.98 -17.61
N ILE A 479 6.39 16.04 -16.87
CA ILE A 479 7.34 16.34 -15.79
C ILE A 479 8.67 16.86 -16.36
N GLU A 480 9.14 16.29 -17.47
CA GLU A 480 10.34 16.74 -18.18
C GLU A 480 10.22 18.19 -18.65
N GLN A 481 9.09 18.59 -19.25
CA GLN A 481 8.84 19.98 -19.60
C GLN A 481 8.83 20.91 -18.38
N VAL A 482 8.27 20.47 -17.25
CA VAL A 482 8.32 21.23 -15.98
C VAL A 482 9.74 21.40 -15.45
N ARG A 483 10.57 20.35 -15.49
CA ARG A 483 12.00 20.38 -15.12
C ARG A 483 12.76 21.43 -15.93
N ASP A 484 12.57 21.44 -17.24
CA ASP A 484 13.35 22.28 -18.15
C ASP A 484 12.85 23.75 -18.19
N ASP A 485 11.54 23.98 -18.07
CA ASP A 485 10.97 25.30 -17.83
C ASP A 485 11.46 25.88 -16.48
N ALA A 486 11.49 25.08 -15.41
CA ALA A 486 12.01 25.49 -14.10
C ALA A 486 13.50 25.87 -14.16
N ARG A 487 14.34 25.05 -14.84
CA ARG A 487 15.76 25.37 -15.08
C ARG A 487 15.94 26.68 -15.84
N GLN A 488 15.11 26.94 -16.86
CA GLN A 488 15.15 28.18 -17.63
C GLN A 488 14.77 29.40 -16.75
N VAL A 489 13.70 29.31 -15.96
CA VAL A 489 13.30 30.40 -15.04
C VAL A 489 14.37 30.65 -13.97
N ALA A 490 14.95 29.61 -13.37
CA ALA A 490 16.01 29.75 -12.39
C ALA A 490 17.22 30.53 -12.95
N ALA A 491 17.61 30.23 -14.20
CA ALA A 491 18.69 30.95 -14.88
C ALA A 491 18.35 32.43 -15.15
N ARG A 492 17.11 32.75 -15.57
CA ARG A 492 16.65 34.14 -15.77
C ARG A 492 16.63 34.93 -14.46
N LEU A 493 16.05 34.37 -13.40
CA LEU A 493 15.99 34.98 -12.08
C LEU A 493 17.37 35.21 -11.45
N SER A 494 18.37 34.36 -11.76
CA SER A 494 19.76 34.57 -11.31
C SER A 494 20.40 35.86 -11.84
N ARG A 495 19.82 36.43 -12.91
CA ARG A 495 20.19 37.70 -13.54
C ARG A 495 19.19 38.84 -13.25
N THR A 496 18.27 38.63 -12.32
CA THR A 496 17.16 39.55 -11.98
C THR A 496 16.17 39.79 -13.14
N ASP A 497 16.14 38.90 -14.14
CA ASP A 497 15.14 38.95 -15.21
C ASP A 497 13.79 38.39 -14.72
N VAL A 498 12.96 39.32 -14.23
CA VAL A 498 11.58 39.09 -13.78
C VAL A 498 10.53 39.40 -14.85
N SER A 499 10.94 39.45 -16.13
CA SER A 499 10.11 39.88 -17.27
C SER A 499 8.78 39.12 -17.41
N ALA A 500 7.85 39.69 -18.20
CA ALA A 500 6.61 39.03 -18.59
C ALA A 500 6.84 37.64 -19.21
N THR A 501 7.99 37.40 -19.84
CA THR A 501 8.38 36.09 -20.39
C THR A 501 8.82 35.12 -19.30
N THR A 502 9.63 35.55 -18.31
CA THR A 502 9.93 34.75 -17.10
C THR A 502 8.65 34.35 -16.37
N GLN A 503 7.78 35.31 -16.07
CA GLN A 503 6.49 35.07 -15.42
C GLN A 503 5.56 34.19 -16.27
N GLY A 504 5.61 34.34 -17.61
CA GLY A 504 4.86 33.53 -18.55
C GLY A 504 5.22 32.04 -18.44
N ILE A 505 6.52 31.73 -18.38
CA ILE A 505 7.01 30.36 -18.17
C ILE A 505 6.58 29.85 -16.78
N GLN A 506 6.73 30.65 -15.71
CA GLN A 506 6.29 30.29 -14.36
C GLN A 506 4.79 29.93 -14.29
N ARG A 507 3.91 30.73 -14.92
CA ARG A 507 2.47 30.44 -15.00
C ARG A 507 2.19 29.14 -15.76
N ASP A 508 2.89 28.91 -16.87
CA ASP A 508 2.76 27.67 -17.65
C ASP A 508 3.21 26.43 -16.83
N ILE A 509 4.22 26.55 -15.96
CA ILE A 509 4.61 25.49 -14.99
C ILE A 509 3.50 25.25 -13.96
N VAL A 510 2.92 26.32 -13.38
CA VAL A 510 1.80 26.22 -12.43
C VAL A 510 0.63 25.45 -13.06
N THR A 511 0.25 25.80 -14.29
CA THR A 511 -0.81 25.09 -15.04
C THR A 511 -0.44 23.63 -15.29
N GLY A 512 0.77 23.32 -15.77
CA GLY A 512 1.21 21.95 -16.02
C GLY A 512 1.18 21.07 -14.76
N LEU A 513 1.62 21.60 -13.61
CA LEU A 513 1.55 20.90 -12.32
C LEU A 513 0.10 20.67 -11.86
N GLN A 514 -0.82 21.62 -12.10
CA GLN A 514 -2.25 21.45 -11.79
C GLN A 514 -2.93 20.43 -12.71
N GLU A 515 -2.59 20.42 -14.01
CA GLU A 515 -3.11 19.44 -14.97
C GLU A 515 -2.65 18.01 -14.63
N MET A 516 -1.38 17.83 -14.27
CA MET A 516 -0.86 16.53 -13.82
C MET A 516 -1.49 16.06 -12.50
N LEU A 517 -1.62 16.94 -11.50
CA LEU A 517 -2.34 16.59 -10.26
C LEU A 517 -3.79 16.18 -10.53
N SER A 518 -4.50 16.90 -11.41
CA SER A 518 -5.87 16.57 -11.80
C SER A 518 -5.97 15.19 -12.50
N ALA A 519 -4.92 14.75 -13.18
CA ALA A 519 -4.84 13.42 -13.79
C ALA A 519 -4.54 12.33 -12.75
N LEU A 520 -3.58 12.54 -11.85
CA LEU A 520 -3.23 11.57 -10.78
C LEU A 520 -4.39 11.36 -9.80
N GLU A 521 -5.04 12.44 -9.36
CA GLU A 521 -6.23 12.34 -8.52
C GLU A 521 -7.41 11.64 -9.24
N LYS A 522 -7.43 11.62 -10.58
CA LYS A 522 -8.42 10.80 -11.31
C LYS A 522 -8.01 9.33 -11.29
N ALA A 523 -6.75 9.01 -11.61
CA ALA A 523 -6.23 7.65 -11.61
C ALA A 523 -6.45 6.94 -10.26
N GLN A 524 -6.12 7.61 -9.14
CA GLN A 524 -6.41 7.11 -7.78
C GLN A 524 -7.90 6.79 -7.57
N ARG A 525 -8.82 7.66 -8.02
CA ARG A 525 -10.27 7.44 -7.88
C ARG A 525 -10.77 6.31 -8.77
N ASP A 526 -10.22 6.15 -9.98
CA ASP A 526 -10.56 5.05 -10.88
C ASP A 526 -10.08 3.70 -10.31
N GLN A 527 -8.89 3.68 -9.70
CA GLN A 527 -8.31 2.52 -9.04
C GLN A 527 -9.15 2.10 -7.83
N GLN A 528 -9.46 3.03 -6.91
CA GLN A 528 -10.33 2.80 -5.75
C GLN A 528 -11.79 2.46 -6.10
N ALA A 529 -12.22 2.73 -7.33
CA ALA A 529 -13.50 2.27 -7.87
C ALA A 529 -13.40 0.85 -8.44
N SER A 530 -12.27 0.47 -9.03
CA SER A 530 -12.00 -0.88 -9.54
C SER A 530 -11.93 -1.91 -8.41
N GLU A 531 -11.29 -1.57 -7.28
CA GLU A 531 -11.27 -2.39 -6.06
C GLU A 531 -12.66 -2.73 -5.52
N LYS A 532 -13.59 -1.78 -5.61
CA LYS A 532 -14.98 -1.93 -5.13
C LYS A 532 -15.91 -2.51 -6.19
N GLY A 533 -15.43 -2.69 -7.42
CA GLY A 533 -16.18 -3.13 -8.60
C GLY A 533 -15.98 -4.59 -8.95
N GLN A 534 -15.94 -5.50 -7.96
CA GLN A 534 -15.63 -6.93 -8.16
C GLN A 534 -16.80 -7.71 -8.83
N SER A 535 -17.16 -7.39 -10.08
CA SER A 535 -17.89 -8.28 -10.99
C SER A 535 -17.93 -7.79 -12.45
N GLY A 536 -17.22 -8.52 -13.34
CA GLY A 536 -17.47 -8.52 -14.79
C GLY A 536 -16.86 -7.37 -15.60
N GLY A 537 -15.59 -7.50 -16.03
CA GLY A 537 -14.91 -6.40 -16.73
C GLY A 537 -13.67 -6.76 -17.57
N ARG A 538 -13.75 -7.81 -18.42
CA ARG A 538 -12.67 -8.28 -19.35
C ARG A 538 -11.47 -8.94 -18.62
N PRO A 539 -10.83 -9.97 -19.20
CA PRO A 539 -9.53 -10.43 -18.68
C PRO A 539 -8.50 -9.31 -18.84
N ALA A 540 -7.80 -8.95 -17.77
CA ALA A 540 -6.58 -8.15 -17.88
C ALA A 540 -5.52 -9.01 -18.58
N GLU A 541 -4.82 -8.45 -19.57
CA GLU A 541 -3.69 -9.16 -20.18
C GLU A 541 -2.58 -9.37 -19.15
N PRO A 542 -1.79 -10.46 -19.23
CA PRO A 542 -0.67 -10.74 -18.34
C PRO A 542 0.54 -9.85 -18.63
N GLY A 543 0.35 -8.54 -18.48
CA GLY A 543 1.38 -7.50 -18.56
C GLY A 543 1.42 -6.68 -17.27
N GLU A 544 2.26 -5.64 -17.25
CA GLU A 544 2.33 -4.71 -16.12
C GLU A 544 1.24 -3.64 -16.29
N GLN A 545 0.50 -3.35 -15.21
CA GLN A 545 -0.61 -2.39 -15.25
C GLN A 545 -0.03 -0.99 -15.37
N PRO A 546 -0.52 -0.13 -16.29
CA PRO A 546 0.02 1.20 -16.42
C PRO A 546 -0.41 2.10 -15.25
N LEU A 547 0.51 2.93 -14.76
CA LEU A 547 0.31 3.95 -13.72
C LEU A 547 -0.95 4.81 -13.95
N VAL A 548 -1.29 5.06 -15.22
CA VAL A 548 -2.43 5.88 -15.65
C VAL A 548 -3.08 5.28 -16.90
N ASP A 549 -4.40 5.37 -17.01
CA ASP A 549 -5.15 4.79 -18.12
C ASP A 549 -4.89 5.50 -19.46
N LYS A 550 -4.97 4.77 -20.57
CA LYS A 550 -4.68 5.30 -21.93
C LYS A 550 -5.54 6.51 -22.30
N LEU A 551 -6.76 6.64 -21.75
CA LEU A 551 -7.60 7.83 -21.99
C LEU A 551 -7.05 9.06 -21.26
N SER A 552 -6.44 8.91 -20.08
CA SER A 552 -5.85 10.02 -19.34
C SER A 552 -4.43 10.36 -19.83
N GLU A 553 -3.68 9.41 -20.37
CA GLU A 553 -2.50 9.71 -21.19
C GLU A 553 -2.85 10.56 -22.42
N LEU A 554 -3.88 10.18 -23.19
CA LEU A 554 -4.35 10.97 -24.34
C LEU A 554 -4.84 12.38 -23.93
N LYS A 555 -5.41 12.54 -22.73
CA LYS A 555 -5.71 13.87 -22.16
C LYS A 555 -4.44 14.65 -21.80
N MET A 556 -3.39 13.99 -21.32
CA MET A 556 -2.10 14.63 -21.02
C MET A 556 -1.38 15.07 -22.31
N ILE A 557 -1.36 14.24 -23.35
CA ILE A 557 -0.91 14.62 -24.70
C ILE A 557 -1.69 15.83 -25.23
N ARG A 558 -3.03 15.85 -25.06
CA ARG A 558 -3.86 17.01 -25.42
C ARG A 558 -3.50 18.27 -24.61
N SER A 559 -3.21 18.15 -23.32
CA SER A 559 -2.75 19.25 -22.45
C SER A 559 -1.42 19.82 -22.96
N LEU A 560 -0.43 18.96 -23.22
CA LEU A 560 0.88 19.33 -23.76
C LEU A 560 0.74 20.06 -25.11
N GLN A 561 -0.09 19.52 -26.02
CA GLN A 561 -0.36 20.14 -27.32
C GLN A 561 -1.06 21.51 -27.19
N MET A 562 -1.98 21.67 -26.23
CA MET A 562 -2.63 22.95 -25.95
C MET A 562 -1.66 23.98 -25.34
N ARG A 563 -0.70 23.54 -24.51
CA ARG A 563 0.38 24.40 -23.97
C ARG A 563 1.31 24.89 -25.08
N VAL A 564 1.77 24.01 -25.99
CA VAL A 564 2.55 24.40 -27.17
C VAL A 564 1.79 25.41 -28.03
N ASN A 565 0.54 25.10 -28.40
CA ASN A 565 -0.34 25.98 -29.20
C ASN A 565 -0.51 27.37 -28.56
N THR A 566 -0.64 27.42 -27.23
CA THR A 566 -0.78 28.68 -26.46
C THR A 566 0.51 29.49 -26.44
N ARG A 567 1.68 28.85 -26.30
CA ARG A 567 2.99 29.52 -26.40
C ARG A 567 3.25 30.06 -27.81
N THR A 568 2.99 29.28 -28.86
CA THR A 568 3.12 29.76 -30.26
C THR A 568 2.21 30.97 -30.53
N LYS A 569 0.98 30.98 -30.01
CA LYS A 569 0.07 32.14 -30.07
C LYS A 569 0.56 33.34 -29.25
N ARG A 570 1.33 33.14 -28.17
CA ARG A 570 1.93 34.21 -27.36
C ARG A 570 3.03 34.92 -28.18
N PHE A 571 3.98 34.18 -28.75
CA PHE A 571 5.04 34.72 -29.62
C PHE A 571 4.48 35.35 -30.90
N SER A 572 3.49 34.72 -31.54
CA SER A 572 2.82 35.30 -32.72
C SER A 572 2.17 36.67 -32.43
N LYS A 573 1.69 36.91 -31.21
CA LYS A 573 1.19 38.23 -30.78
C LYS A 573 2.31 39.21 -30.47
N LEU A 574 3.40 38.78 -29.83
CA LEU A 574 4.53 39.66 -29.51
C LEU A 574 5.22 40.18 -30.78
N LEU A 575 5.34 39.33 -31.81
CA LEU A 575 5.75 39.74 -33.16
C LEU A 575 4.76 40.72 -33.82
N ALA A 576 3.45 40.44 -33.76
CA ALA A 576 2.42 41.30 -34.37
C ALA A 576 2.27 42.67 -33.68
N ASP A 577 2.48 42.71 -32.36
CA ASP A 577 2.53 43.94 -31.54
C ASP A 577 3.84 44.73 -31.73
N GLY A 578 4.83 44.19 -32.45
CA GLY A 578 6.16 44.79 -32.63
C GLY A 578 7.02 44.81 -31.35
N LYS A 579 6.71 43.96 -30.37
CA LYS A 579 7.38 43.86 -29.05
C LYS A 579 8.59 42.92 -29.06
N GLU A 580 8.58 41.95 -29.96
CA GLU A 580 9.71 41.07 -30.29
C GLU A 580 9.96 41.16 -31.81
N ARG A 581 11.17 40.83 -32.26
CA ARG A 581 11.56 40.77 -33.68
C ARG A 581 11.92 39.35 -34.08
N ALA A 582 11.60 38.98 -35.33
CA ALA A 582 11.85 37.63 -35.85
C ALA A 582 13.33 37.20 -35.89
N GLU A 583 14.27 38.16 -35.77
CA GLU A 583 15.71 37.94 -35.74
C GLU A 583 16.31 37.91 -34.32
N GLU A 584 15.50 38.11 -33.27
CA GLU A 584 16.00 38.15 -31.89
C GLU A 584 16.38 36.73 -31.39
N PRO A 585 17.61 36.53 -30.87
CA PRO A 585 18.10 35.20 -30.54
C PRO A 585 17.30 34.53 -29.43
N GLU A 586 16.76 35.27 -28.44
CA GLU A 586 15.89 34.68 -27.42
C GLU A 586 14.58 34.12 -27.98
N LEU A 587 14.03 34.76 -29.03
CA LEU A 587 12.82 34.28 -29.70
C LEU A 587 13.13 33.04 -30.57
N LEU A 588 14.25 33.03 -31.28
CA LEU A 588 14.69 31.85 -32.04
C LEU A 588 14.92 30.64 -31.12
N ASP A 589 15.59 30.84 -29.99
CA ASP A 589 15.82 29.82 -28.96
C ASP A 589 14.50 29.32 -28.34
N ALA A 590 13.51 30.21 -28.19
CA ALA A 590 12.17 29.86 -27.71
C ALA A 590 11.32 29.10 -28.74
N LEU A 591 11.46 29.42 -30.03
CA LEU A 591 10.80 28.72 -31.14
C LEU A 591 11.38 27.32 -31.34
N ASP A 592 12.70 27.14 -31.19
CA ASP A 592 13.30 25.80 -31.26
C ASP A 592 12.92 24.93 -30.05
N ARG A 593 12.83 25.51 -28.84
CA ARG A 593 12.24 24.82 -27.68
C ARG A 593 10.79 24.40 -27.91
N LEU A 594 10.03 25.07 -28.79
CA LEU A 594 8.68 24.66 -29.18
C LEU A 594 8.70 23.58 -30.29
N SER A 595 9.65 23.61 -31.22
CA SER A 595 9.82 22.55 -32.23
C SER A 595 10.18 21.22 -31.56
N GLN A 596 11.15 21.24 -30.65
CA GLN A 596 11.60 20.08 -29.87
C GLN A 596 10.46 19.49 -29.02
N ARG A 597 9.64 20.33 -28.36
CA ARG A 597 8.45 19.87 -27.62
C ARG A 597 7.40 19.27 -28.53
N GLN A 598 7.18 19.86 -29.70
CA GLN A 598 6.23 19.33 -30.68
C GLN A 598 6.66 17.94 -31.16
N GLU A 599 7.98 17.73 -31.34
CA GLU A 599 8.55 16.41 -31.66
C GLU A 599 8.44 15.42 -30.49
N LYS A 600 8.81 15.79 -29.25
CA LYS A 600 8.66 14.91 -28.08
C LYS A 600 7.20 14.49 -27.85
N ILE A 601 6.24 15.40 -28.03
CA ILE A 601 4.80 15.07 -27.96
C ILE A 601 4.42 14.07 -29.06
N GLN A 602 4.97 14.21 -30.27
CA GLN A 602 4.76 13.25 -31.36
C GLN A 602 5.38 11.88 -31.08
N GLN A 603 6.59 11.85 -30.50
CA GLN A 603 7.27 10.62 -30.07
C GLN A 603 6.44 9.92 -28.98
N ALA A 604 6.11 10.60 -27.87
CA ALA A 604 5.25 10.07 -26.82
C ALA A 604 3.90 9.55 -27.34
N THR A 605 3.25 10.29 -28.24
CA THR A 605 1.98 9.84 -28.87
C THR A 605 2.16 8.55 -29.67
N ARG A 606 3.30 8.37 -30.36
CA ARG A 606 3.63 7.16 -31.10
C ARG A 606 3.88 5.99 -30.15
N ASP A 607 4.62 6.20 -29.08
CA ASP A 607 5.06 5.14 -28.18
C ASP A 607 3.87 4.55 -27.38
N ILE A 608 2.92 5.40 -26.97
CA ILE A 608 1.62 5.01 -26.39
C ILE A 608 0.80 4.12 -27.35
N VAL A 609 0.85 4.39 -28.66
CA VAL A 609 0.14 3.63 -29.70
C VAL A 609 0.85 2.32 -30.04
N VAL A 610 2.19 2.32 -30.06
CA VAL A 610 3.02 1.13 -30.31
C VAL A 610 3.08 0.20 -29.09
N GLY A 611 2.79 0.71 -27.89
CA GLY A 611 2.98 -0.02 -26.64
C GLY A 611 4.47 -0.14 -26.27
N ARG A 612 5.27 0.87 -26.63
CA ARG A 612 6.68 0.94 -26.22
C ARG A 612 6.83 1.78 -24.95
N THR A 613 7.45 1.17 -23.97
CA THR A 613 7.86 1.76 -22.70
C THR A 613 9.38 1.56 -22.63
N GLU A 614 10.08 2.42 -23.38
CA GLU A 614 11.47 2.31 -23.87
C GLU A 614 11.71 1.25 -24.99
#